data_AF-A0A0L0V174-F1
#
_entry.id   AF-A0A0L0V174-F1
#
_cell.length_a   1.000
_cell.length_b   1.000
_cell.length_c   1.000
_cell.angle_alpha   90.00
_cell.angle_beta   90.00
_cell.angle_gamma   90.00
#
_symmetry.space_group_name_H-M   'P 1'
#
loop_
_entity.id
_entity.type
_entity.pdbx_description
1 polymer ?
#
loop_
_entity_poly.entity_id
_entity_poly.type
_entity_poly.pdbx_seq_one_letter_code
_entity_poly.pdbx_strand_id
1 'polypeptide(L)'
;MRTLSLRSSTSITPPTAYPAFTTVPDRSNYPQITMSNMSLFQRGYIVVALFALIITLHEAQVSAGTVDCTSHFWANPKAPKASCISEADPKKDHSCALDSCSSTIPVIGEPGKFKTTSWFEFTFRNCHHGKTPANIVNVKQYFRHKGLVSAQDGNGQWWDCNYTDDQSNDDYLSCSNCS
;
A
#
# COMPACT_ATOMS: atom_id res chain seq x y z
N MET A 1 -32.75 -54.75 41.77
CA MET A 1 -33.73 -54.59 42.87
C MET A 1 -33.01 -54.81 44.20
N ARG A 2 -33.45 -54.08 45.24
CA ARG A 2 -33.07 -54.14 46.66
C ARG A 2 -31.93 -53.22 47.11
N THR A 3 -32.35 -52.00 47.44
CA THR A 3 -31.98 -51.29 48.68
C THR A 3 -32.25 -52.14 49.93
N LEU A 4 -31.43 -51.94 50.96
CA LEU A 4 -31.72 -51.92 52.42
C LEU A 4 -30.34 -51.86 53.11
N SER A 5 -29.95 -50.80 53.83
CA SER A 5 -30.50 -50.15 55.02
C SER A 5 -29.64 -50.46 56.25
N LEU A 6 -29.14 -49.36 56.81
CA LEU A 6 -28.56 -49.09 58.12
C LEU A 6 -28.36 -50.23 59.11
N ARG A 7 -27.19 -50.20 59.79
CA ARG A 7 -27.14 -50.31 61.25
C ARG A 7 -26.09 -49.36 61.84
N SER A 8 -26.61 -48.40 62.59
CA SER A 8 -25.92 -47.66 63.64
C SER A 8 -25.87 -48.53 64.90
N SER A 9 -24.77 -48.52 65.65
CA SER A 9 -24.76 -48.88 67.08
C SER A 9 -23.60 -48.17 67.79
N THR A 10 -24.05 -47.31 68.68
CA THR A 10 -23.44 -46.43 69.69
C THR A 10 -22.63 -47.13 70.78
N SER A 11 -21.66 -46.42 71.37
CA SER A 11 -21.12 -46.59 72.74
C SER A 11 -19.84 -45.73 72.89
N ILE A 12 -19.53 -44.89 73.89
CA ILE A 12 -19.96 -44.64 75.28
C ILE A 12 -19.43 -43.24 75.70
N THR A 13 -20.04 -42.67 76.74
CA THR A 13 -19.98 -41.35 77.40
C THR A 13 -18.69 -40.99 78.20
N PRO A 14 -18.55 -39.72 78.71
CA PRO A 14 -17.32 -38.96 79.03
C PRO A 14 -17.02 -38.95 80.56
N PRO A 15 -16.38 -37.96 81.24
CA PRO A 15 -15.58 -36.78 80.85
C PRO A 15 -14.25 -36.59 81.65
N THR A 16 -13.33 -35.73 81.19
CA THR A 16 -12.45 -35.00 82.14
C THR A 16 -11.94 -33.67 81.58
N ALA A 17 -12.22 -32.62 82.34
CA ALA A 17 -11.51 -31.35 82.57
C ALA A 17 -10.80 -30.61 81.41
N TYR A 18 -11.29 -29.39 81.15
CA TYR A 18 -10.58 -28.30 80.46
C TYR A 18 -9.33 -27.86 81.24
N PRO A 19 -8.31 -27.33 80.53
CA PRO A 19 -8.07 -25.89 80.68
C PRO A 19 -8.07 -25.16 79.34
N ALA A 20 -8.56 -23.92 79.38
CA ALA A 20 -8.53 -22.98 78.27
C ALA A 20 -7.09 -22.58 77.93
N PHE A 21 -6.73 -22.66 76.65
CA PHE A 21 -5.62 -21.89 76.09
C PHE A 21 -6.03 -21.36 74.71
N THR A 22 -6.07 -20.03 74.63
CA THR A 22 -6.32 -19.21 73.45
C THR A 22 -5.13 -19.25 72.51
N THR A 23 -5.32 -19.69 71.26
CA THR A 23 -4.59 -19.19 70.08
C THR A 23 -5.42 -19.40 68.82
N VAL A 24 -5.73 -18.30 68.13
CA VAL A 24 -6.38 -18.24 66.81
C VAL A 24 -5.40 -18.72 65.73
N PRO A 25 -5.76 -19.64 64.82
CA PRO A 25 -5.01 -19.85 63.60
C PRO A 25 -5.67 -19.15 62.40
N ASP A 26 -4.78 -18.84 61.48
CA ASP A 26 -4.82 -17.86 60.42
C ASP A 26 -5.75 -18.22 59.24
N ARG A 27 -6.23 -17.18 58.56
CA ARG A 27 -7.25 -17.16 57.52
C ARG A 27 -6.58 -17.27 56.15
N SER A 28 -6.43 -18.47 55.60
CA SER A 28 -6.00 -18.64 54.21
C SER A 28 -6.72 -19.80 53.51
N ASN A 29 -7.72 -19.45 52.69
CA ASN A 29 -7.97 -20.01 51.35
C ASN A 29 -9.39 -19.69 50.87
N TYR A 30 -9.51 -18.63 50.07
CA TYR A 30 -10.53 -18.52 49.03
C TYR A 30 -9.81 -18.09 47.75
N PRO A 31 -9.99 -18.78 46.61
CA PRO A 31 -9.51 -18.27 45.33
C PRO A 31 -10.34 -17.04 44.98
N GLN A 32 -9.72 -15.87 45.13
CA GLN A 32 -10.27 -14.63 44.58
C GLN A 32 -10.16 -14.72 43.06
N ILE A 33 -11.30 -14.74 42.37
CA ILE A 33 -11.35 -14.38 40.95
C ILE A 33 -11.03 -12.90 40.91
N THR A 34 -9.75 -12.58 40.73
CA THR A 34 -9.31 -11.21 40.53
C THR A 34 -9.80 -10.79 39.15
N MET A 35 -10.94 -10.12 39.09
CA MET A 35 -11.20 -9.24 37.95
C MET A 35 -10.15 -8.14 38.00
N SER A 36 -9.11 -8.27 37.17
CA SER A 36 -8.14 -7.22 36.94
C SER A 36 -8.87 -6.01 36.39
N ASN A 37 -9.17 -5.04 37.27
CA ASN A 37 -9.51 -3.69 36.88
C ASN A 37 -8.28 -3.11 36.17
N MET A 38 -8.18 -3.34 34.86
CA MET A 38 -7.17 -2.68 34.03
C MET A 38 -7.27 -1.19 34.32
N SER A 39 -6.19 -0.63 34.88
CA SER A 39 -6.18 0.76 35.32
C SER A 39 -6.54 1.67 34.15
N LEU A 40 -7.18 2.82 34.45
CA LEU A 40 -7.49 3.83 33.43
C LEU A 40 -6.26 4.19 32.57
N PHE A 41 -5.06 4.11 33.16
CA PHE A 41 -3.79 4.28 32.47
C PHE A 41 -3.51 3.18 31.45
N GLN A 42 -3.70 1.89 31.76
CA GLN A 42 -3.56 0.79 30.79
C GLN A 42 -4.56 0.91 29.64
N ARG A 43 -5.81 1.31 29.92
CA ARG A 43 -6.82 1.54 28.88
C ARG A 43 -6.45 2.70 27.95
N GLY A 44 -5.90 3.78 28.50
CA GLY A 44 -5.40 4.91 27.71
C GLY A 44 -4.23 4.53 26.81
N TYR A 45 -3.26 3.75 27.32
CA TYR A 45 -2.12 3.27 26.54
C TYR A 45 -2.54 2.36 25.38
N ILE A 46 -3.51 1.46 25.58
CA ILE A 46 -4.04 0.60 24.51
C ILE A 46 -4.69 1.44 23.41
N VAL A 47 -5.47 2.47 23.78
CA VAL A 47 -6.10 3.37 22.81
C VAL A 47 -5.05 4.15 22.02
N VAL A 48 -4.05 4.73 22.70
CA VAL A 48 -2.96 5.47 22.04
C VAL A 48 -2.15 4.57 21.10
N ALA A 49 -1.83 3.34 21.53
CA ALA A 49 -1.11 2.37 20.70
C ALA A 49 -1.92 1.95 19.47
N LEU A 50 -3.23 1.76 19.62
CA LEU A 50 -4.13 1.46 18.50
C LEU A 50 -4.21 2.62 17.51
N PHE A 51 -4.33 3.87 17.99
CA PHE A 51 -4.29 5.04 17.10
C PHE A 51 -2.96 5.17 16.37
N ALA A 52 -1.83 4.98 17.06
CA ALA A 52 -0.51 4.98 16.42
C ALA A 52 -0.39 3.88 15.35
N LEU A 53 -0.86 2.66 15.64
CA LEU A 53 -0.90 1.55 14.69
C LEU A 53 -1.79 1.86 13.48
N ILE A 54 -2.97 2.43 13.70
CA ILE A 54 -3.90 2.82 12.62
C ILE A 54 -3.30 3.92 11.73
N ILE A 55 -2.59 4.89 12.31
CA ILE A 55 -1.89 5.94 11.56
C ILE A 55 -0.75 5.33 10.73
N THR A 56 0.09 4.49 11.33
CA THR A 56 1.18 3.81 10.60
C THR A 56 0.67 2.85 9.52
N LEU A 57 -0.49 2.23 9.73
CA LEU A 57 -1.12 1.34 8.75
C LEU A 57 -1.82 2.12 7.63
N HIS A 58 -2.37 3.31 7.92
CA HIS A 58 -2.92 4.21 6.90
C HIS A 58 -1.82 4.78 6.00
N GLU A 59 -0.63 5.10 6.52
CA GLU A 59 0.47 5.55 5.65
C GLU A 59 0.99 4.43 4.73
N ALA A 60 0.86 3.16 5.14
CA ALA A 60 1.16 2.00 4.30
C ALA A 60 0.06 1.65 3.29
N GLN A 61 -1.16 2.19 3.44
CA GLN A 61 -2.25 2.00 2.48
C GLN A 61 -2.49 3.31 1.71
N VAL A 62 -2.11 3.30 0.43
CA VAL A 62 -2.30 4.38 -0.57
C VAL A 62 -1.19 5.44 -0.62
N SER A 63 0.07 5.00 -0.70
CA SER A 63 0.96 5.63 -1.66
C SER A 63 0.97 4.75 -2.90
N ALA A 64 0.01 4.98 -3.81
CA ALA A 64 0.25 4.61 -5.20
C ALA A 64 1.41 5.53 -5.64
N GLY A 65 2.61 4.98 -5.68
CA GLY A 65 3.80 5.77 -5.99
C GLY A 65 3.72 6.33 -7.40
N THR A 66 4.15 7.58 -7.59
CA THR A 66 4.36 8.12 -8.93
C THR A 66 5.50 7.34 -9.59
N VAL A 67 5.24 6.83 -10.80
CA VAL A 67 6.23 6.13 -11.62
C VAL A 67 6.49 6.95 -12.87
N ASP A 68 7.76 7.27 -13.10
CA ASP A 68 8.22 7.88 -14.33
C ASP A 68 8.46 6.78 -15.38
N CYS A 69 7.72 6.82 -16.49
CA CYS A 69 7.80 5.83 -17.56
C CYS A 69 8.97 6.12 -18.51
N THR A 70 10.16 6.34 -17.94
CA THR A 70 11.36 6.79 -18.66
C THR A 70 11.98 5.73 -19.57
N SER A 71 11.61 4.46 -19.42
CA SER A 71 12.04 3.40 -20.33
C SER A 71 10.97 3.01 -21.33
N HIS A 72 9.73 2.78 -20.86
CA HIS A 72 8.64 2.33 -21.71
C HIS A 72 7.28 2.75 -21.13
N PHE A 73 6.36 3.08 -22.02
CA PHE A 73 4.96 3.29 -21.72
C PHE A 73 4.10 2.57 -22.77
N TRP A 74 3.02 1.92 -22.34
CA TRP A 74 2.00 1.39 -23.25
C TRP A 74 0.60 1.52 -22.69
N ALA A 75 -0.28 2.24 -23.39
CA ALA A 75 -1.70 2.25 -23.08
C ALA A 75 -2.37 0.96 -23.54
N ASN A 76 -2.87 0.18 -22.59
CA ASN A 76 -3.54 -1.08 -22.90
C ASN A 76 -4.85 -0.80 -23.67
N PRO A 77 -5.02 -1.29 -24.91
CA PRO A 77 -6.23 -1.01 -25.68
C PRO A 77 -7.48 -1.74 -25.15
N LYS A 78 -7.31 -2.69 -24.22
CA LYS A 78 -8.39 -3.53 -23.67
C LYS A 78 -8.76 -3.19 -22.22
N ALA A 79 -8.04 -2.29 -21.57
CA ALA A 79 -8.25 -1.93 -20.17
C ALA A 79 -7.85 -0.47 -19.92
N PRO A 80 -8.44 0.24 -18.94
CA PRO A 80 -8.06 1.60 -18.58
C PRO A 80 -6.74 1.63 -17.78
N LYS A 81 -5.73 0.91 -18.27
CA LYS A 81 -4.44 0.72 -17.62
C LYS A 81 -3.30 0.98 -18.60
N ALA A 82 -2.18 1.46 -18.08
CA ALA A 82 -0.93 1.58 -18.78
C ALA A 82 0.13 0.64 -18.18
N SER A 83 0.95 0.07 -19.04
CA SER A 83 2.27 -0.43 -18.64
C SER A 83 3.22 0.76 -18.55
N CYS A 84 4.03 0.80 -17.50
CA CYS A 84 4.98 1.87 -17.23
C CYS A 84 6.26 1.26 -16.64
N ILE A 85 7.38 1.46 -17.33
CA ILE A 85 8.69 0.98 -16.92
C ILE A 85 9.62 2.19 -16.78
N SER A 86 10.27 2.30 -15.63
CA SER A 86 11.29 3.31 -15.38
C SER A 86 12.67 2.79 -15.73
N GLU A 87 13.55 3.65 -16.21
CA GLU A 87 14.98 3.34 -16.34
C GLU A 87 15.64 3.01 -14.99
N ALA A 88 15.11 3.53 -13.89
CA ALA A 88 15.61 3.26 -12.54
C ALA A 88 15.33 1.82 -12.06
N ASP A 89 14.27 1.20 -12.57
CA ASP A 89 13.91 -0.20 -12.28
C ASP A 89 13.37 -0.89 -13.56
N PRO A 90 14.24 -1.23 -14.52
CA PRO A 90 13.82 -1.68 -15.84
C PRO A 90 13.19 -3.08 -15.86
N LYS A 91 13.22 -3.78 -14.72
CA LYS A 91 12.62 -5.13 -14.58
C LYS A 91 11.19 -5.07 -14.05
N LYS A 92 10.73 -3.90 -13.61
CA LYS A 92 9.43 -3.72 -13.02
C LYS A 92 8.51 -2.99 -13.99
N ASP A 93 7.52 -3.73 -14.47
CA ASP A 93 6.42 -3.19 -15.26
C ASP A 93 5.25 -2.87 -14.34
N HIS A 94 5.03 -1.57 -14.11
CA HIS A 94 3.95 -1.08 -13.29
C HIS A 94 2.64 -1.04 -14.06
N SER A 95 1.56 -1.49 -13.42
CA SER A 95 0.22 -1.36 -13.96
C SER A 95 -0.42 -0.07 -13.42
N CYS A 96 -0.44 0.97 -14.24
CA CYS A 96 -0.90 2.31 -13.86
C CYS A 96 -2.31 2.59 -14.36
N ALA A 97 -3.12 3.36 -13.63
CA ALA A 97 -4.38 3.90 -14.15
C ALA A 97 -4.08 4.88 -15.30
N LEU A 98 -4.69 4.66 -16.47
CA LEU A 98 -4.31 5.41 -17.67
C LEU A 98 -4.57 6.92 -17.55
N ASP A 99 -5.64 7.29 -16.85
CA ASP A 99 -6.02 8.68 -16.55
C ASP A 99 -5.10 9.38 -15.55
N SER A 100 -4.24 8.63 -14.84
CA SER A 100 -3.22 9.18 -13.95
C SER A 100 -1.92 9.57 -14.64
N CYS A 101 -1.79 9.26 -15.94
CA CYS A 101 -0.55 9.43 -16.69
C CYS A 101 -0.51 10.78 -17.44
N SER A 102 0.56 11.54 -17.21
CA SER A 102 0.76 12.84 -17.83
C SER A 102 2.24 13.22 -17.92
N SER A 103 2.59 14.10 -18.84
CA SER A 103 3.90 14.76 -18.87
C SER A 103 3.77 16.14 -18.23
N THR A 104 4.68 16.49 -17.32
CA THR A 104 4.72 17.82 -16.69
C THR A 104 6.07 18.47 -16.99
N ILE A 105 6.06 19.51 -17.83
CA ILE A 105 7.27 20.20 -18.27
C ILE A 105 7.27 21.67 -17.84
N PRO A 106 8.44 22.26 -17.52
CA PRO A 106 8.53 23.70 -17.27
C PRO A 106 8.14 24.52 -18.50
N VAL A 107 7.46 25.65 -18.29
CA VAL A 107 7.16 26.60 -19.38
C VAL A 107 8.39 27.48 -19.62
N ILE A 108 8.94 27.42 -20.83
CA ILE A 108 10.12 28.23 -21.21
C ILE A 108 9.79 29.72 -21.09
N GLY A 109 10.63 30.45 -20.35
CA GLY A 109 10.47 31.89 -20.12
C GLY A 109 9.52 32.26 -18.97
N GLU A 110 8.88 31.29 -18.32
CA GLU A 110 7.96 31.53 -17.19
C GLU A 110 8.35 30.70 -15.97
N PRO A 111 9.32 31.18 -15.15
CA PRO A 111 9.79 30.45 -13.98
C PRO A 111 8.65 30.10 -13.01
N GLY A 112 8.64 28.84 -12.54
CA GLY A 112 7.64 28.34 -11.60
C GLY A 112 6.30 27.94 -12.23
N LYS A 113 6.15 28.08 -13.56
CA LYS A 113 5.00 27.53 -14.28
C LYS A 113 5.35 26.24 -14.99
N PHE A 114 4.39 25.32 -14.95
CA PHE A 114 4.48 24.02 -15.58
C PHE A 114 3.29 23.81 -16.49
N LYS A 115 3.52 23.15 -17.62
CA LYS A 115 2.48 22.64 -18.49
C LYS A 115 2.34 21.16 -18.23
N THR A 116 1.15 20.73 -17.86
CA THR A 116 0.79 19.33 -17.77
C THR A 116 0.03 18.92 -19.03
N THR A 117 0.52 17.88 -19.71
CA THR A 117 -0.11 17.30 -20.90
C THR A 117 -0.58 15.90 -20.52
N SER A 118 -1.89 15.66 -20.59
CA SER A 118 -2.46 14.33 -20.35
C SER A 118 -1.95 13.33 -21.40
N TRP A 119 -1.89 12.05 -21.03
CA TRP A 119 -1.68 10.96 -21.97
C TRP A 119 -2.49 11.11 -23.26
N PHE A 120 -3.77 11.48 -23.18
CA PHE A 120 -4.66 11.60 -24.34
C PHE A 120 -4.20 12.64 -25.38
N GLU A 121 -3.35 13.58 -24.98
CA GLU A 121 -2.83 14.67 -25.81
C GLU A 121 -1.32 14.58 -26.02
N PHE A 122 -0.67 13.55 -25.48
CA PHE A 122 0.77 13.40 -25.52
C PHE A 122 1.22 12.99 -26.93
N THR A 123 2.20 13.72 -27.47
CA THR A 123 2.66 13.55 -28.86
C THR A 123 4.16 13.69 -28.96
N PHE A 124 4.74 13.00 -29.93
CA PHE A 124 6.10 13.25 -30.40
C PHE A 124 6.08 13.98 -31.74
N ARG A 125 7.17 14.67 -32.06
CA ARG A 125 7.27 15.58 -33.21
C ARG A 125 8.43 15.23 -34.12
N ASN A 126 8.30 15.62 -35.38
CA ASN A 126 9.35 15.48 -36.41
C ASN A 126 9.93 14.05 -36.48
N CYS A 127 9.06 13.05 -36.35
CA CYS A 127 9.44 11.65 -36.37
C CYS A 127 9.58 11.12 -37.79
N HIS A 128 10.13 9.92 -37.93
CA HIS A 128 10.26 9.26 -39.23
C HIS A 128 10.07 7.74 -39.16
N HIS A 129 9.63 7.16 -40.27
CA HIS A 129 9.66 5.74 -40.53
C HIS A 129 10.45 5.49 -41.82
N GLY A 130 11.71 5.09 -41.68
CA GLY A 130 12.65 5.09 -42.80
C GLY A 130 12.81 6.48 -43.39
N LYS A 131 12.32 6.70 -44.62
CA LYS A 131 12.36 8.00 -45.31
C LYS A 131 11.06 8.80 -45.19
N THR A 132 10.03 8.23 -44.58
CA THR A 132 8.71 8.86 -44.47
C THR A 132 8.67 9.73 -43.21
N PRO A 133 8.48 11.06 -43.31
CA PRO A 133 8.37 11.92 -42.13
C PRO A 133 6.94 11.94 -41.57
N ALA A 134 6.84 12.23 -40.27
CA ALA A 134 5.61 12.57 -39.58
C ALA A 134 5.85 13.75 -38.63
N ASN A 135 5.14 14.87 -38.85
CA ASN A 135 5.29 16.05 -38.01
C ASN A 135 4.79 15.83 -36.58
N ILE A 136 3.75 15.00 -36.41
CA ILE A 136 3.12 14.70 -35.13
C ILE A 136 2.76 13.22 -35.09
N VAL A 137 3.14 12.55 -34.01
CA VAL A 137 2.77 11.16 -33.70
C VAL A 137 1.98 11.16 -32.39
N ASN A 138 0.67 10.89 -32.49
CA ASN A 138 -0.15 10.58 -31.32
C ASN A 138 0.23 9.19 -30.84
N VAL A 139 0.87 9.12 -29.69
CA VAL A 139 1.49 7.88 -29.25
C VAL A 139 0.45 6.96 -28.61
N LYS A 140 0.65 5.66 -28.80
CA LYS A 140 -0.08 4.55 -28.13
C LYS A 140 0.83 3.79 -27.17
N GLN A 141 2.10 3.65 -27.56
CA GLN A 141 3.19 3.18 -26.73
C GLN A 141 4.51 3.74 -27.22
N TYR A 142 5.51 3.77 -26.36
CA TYR A 142 6.86 4.10 -26.77
C TYR A 142 7.91 3.33 -25.99
N PHE A 143 9.06 3.15 -26.62
CA PHE A 143 10.31 2.75 -25.99
C PHE A 143 11.31 3.88 -26.13
N ARG A 144 11.94 4.26 -25.02
CA ARG A 144 12.98 5.28 -25.02
C ARG A 144 14.35 4.63 -25.16
N HIS A 145 15.20 5.27 -25.96
CA HIS A 145 16.54 4.82 -26.26
C HIS A 145 17.52 5.98 -26.11
N LYS A 146 18.81 5.68 -26.22
CA LYS A 146 19.83 6.73 -26.25
C LYS A 146 19.70 7.56 -27.54
N GLY A 147 19.16 8.76 -27.43
CA GLY A 147 19.09 9.77 -28.49
C GLY A 147 17.80 9.80 -29.31
N LEU A 148 16.89 8.84 -29.10
CA LEU A 148 15.60 8.80 -29.77
C LEU A 148 14.55 8.06 -28.93
N VAL A 149 13.29 8.28 -29.27
CA VAL A 149 12.15 7.46 -28.83
C VAL A 149 11.53 6.75 -30.02
N SER A 150 11.31 5.45 -29.90
CA SER A 150 10.53 4.68 -30.87
C SER A 150 9.08 4.67 -30.38
N ALA A 151 8.20 5.36 -31.09
CA ALA A 151 6.80 5.55 -30.73
C ALA A 151 5.88 4.81 -31.70
N GLN A 152 4.92 4.07 -31.18
CA GLN A 152 3.86 3.46 -31.97
C GLN A 152 2.64 4.38 -31.99
N ASP A 153 2.08 4.62 -33.17
CA ASP A 153 0.83 5.37 -33.31
C ASP A 153 -0.43 4.51 -33.10
N GLY A 154 -1.60 5.14 -33.22
CA GLY A 154 -2.90 4.46 -33.12
C GLY A 154 -3.14 3.36 -34.17
N ASN A 155 -2.48 3.44 -35.33
CA ASN A 155 -2.57 2.47 -36.42
C ASN A 155 -1.59 1.30 -36.25
N GLY A 156 -0.71 1.36 -35.23
CA GLY A 156 0.30 0.34 -34.98
C GLY A 156 1.62 0.57 -35.70
N GLN A 157 1.77 1.69 -36.42
CA GLN A 157 3.01 2.04 -37.12
C GLN A 157 4.04 2.58 -36.12
N TRP A 158 5.28 2.12 -36.26
CA TRP A 158 6.41 2.60 -35.44
C TRP A 158 7.14 3.75 -36.12
N TRP A 159 7.44 4.76 -35.33
CA TRP A 159 8.11 6.00 -35.71
C TRP A 159 9.30 6.22 -34.79
N ASP A 160 10.45 6.55 -35.36
CA ASP A 160 11.60 7.00 -34.58
C ASP A 160 11.58 8.53 -34.52
N CYS A 161 11.64 9.07 -33.31
CA CYS A 161 11.63 10.51 -33.05
C CYS A 161 12.93 10.88 -32.33
N ASN A 162 13.85 11.56 -33.01
CA ASN A 162 15.14 11.91 -32.42
C ASN A 162 14.98 13.07 -31.44
N TYR A 163 15.72 13.03 -30.33
CA TYR A 163 15.70 14.11 -29.33
C TYR A 163 16.29 15.42 -29.87
N THR A 164 17.13 15.34 -30.89
CA THR A 164 17.73 16.50 -31.55
C THR A 164 16.79 17.19 -32.54
N ASP A 165 15.76 16.50 -33.03
CA ASP A 165 14.84 17.03 -34.04
C ASP A 165 13.70 17.84 -33.41
N ASP A 166 13.38 17.55 -32.15
CA ASP A 166 12.48 18.35 -31.31
C ASP A 166 12.74 18.04 -29.83
N GLN A 167 12.88 19.07 -28.99
CA GLN A 167 13.14 18.88 -27.56
C GLN A 167 12.01 18.13 -26.85
N SER A 168 10.77 18.27 -27.31
CA SER A 168 9.62 17.54 -26.75
C SER A 168 9.71 16.02 -26.96
N ASN A 169 10.58 15.55 -27.86
CA ASN A 169 10.85 14.12 -28.01
C ASN A 169 11.59 13.53 -26.81
N ASP A 170 12.19 14.36 -25.95
CA ASP A 170 12.79 13.95 -24.68
C ASP A 170 11.78 13.95 -23.52
N ASP A 171 10.52 14.30 -23.76
CA ASP A 171 9.46 14.22 -22.74
C ASP A 171 9.02 12.78 -22.49
N TYR A 172 8.60 12.48 -21.27
CA TYR A 172 8.02 11.20 -20.88
C TYR A 172 6.77 11.40 -20.03
N LEU A 173 6.05 10.32 -19.81
CA LEU A 173 4.86 10.30 -18.95
C LEU A 173 5.25 9.84 -17.55
N SER A 174 4.65 10.47 -16.56
CA SER A 174 4.65 10.03 -15.18
C SER A 174 3.22 9.66 -14.79
N CYS A 175 3.04 8.54 -14.10
CA CYS A 175 1.74 8.04 -13.68
C CYS A 175 1.67 8.00 -12.15
N SER A 176 0.65 8.64 -11.55
CA SER A 176 0.54 8.77 -10.09
C SER A 176 -0.28 7.65 -9.41
N ASN A 177 -0.85 6.72 -10.18
CA ASN A 177 -1.67 5.63 -9.64
C ASN A 177 -1.24 4.30 -10.25
N CYS A 178 -0.23 3.68 -9.64
CA CYS A 178 0.40 2.45 -10.12
C CYS A 178 0.43 1.36 -9.04
N SER A 179 0.34 0.10 -9.48
CA SER A 179 0.51 -1.12 -8.67
C SER A 179 1.63 -1.98 -9.21
#